data_AF-A0A378AGZ9-F1
#
_entry.id   AF-A0A378AGZ9-F1
#
_cell.length_a   1.000
_cell.length_b   1.000
_cell.length_c   1.000
_cell.angle_alpha   90.00
_cell.angle_beta   90.00
_cell.angle_gamma   90.00
#
_symmetry.space_group_name_H-M   'P 1'
#
loop_
_entity.id
_entity.type
_entity.pdbx_description
1 polymer ?
#
loop_
_entity_poly.entity_id
_entity_poly.type
_entity_poly.pdbx_seq_one_letter_code
_entity_poly.pdbx_strand_id
1 'polypeptide(L)'
;MLEGLNVGSIDLAATGDAPPAFAQAAQADLVYLAHSPANPKRKRLWCLNSRNPQRGRPEGQARGVEQGSDVNYLLVAALEKAGLSYKDITPVYLRGDARAAFQRGD
;
A
#
# COMPACT_ATOMS: atom_id res chain seq x y z
N MET A 1 -3.97 14.00 0.57
CA MET A 1 -3.43 14.65 -0.65
C MET A 1 -4.41 14.56 -1.81
N LEU A 2 -4.85 13.37 -2.22
CA LEU A 2 -5.84 13.22 -3.29
C LEU A 2 -7.21 13.85 -2.96
N GLU A 3 -7.62 13.80 -1.69
CA GLU A 3 -8.81 14.53 -1.22
C GLU A 3 -8.65 16.04 -1.45
N GLY A 4 -7.44 16.58 -1.21
CA GLY A 4 -7.12 17.99 -1.44
C GLY A 4 -7.12 18.38 -2.92
N LEU A 5 -6.72 17.46 -3.81
CA LEU A 5 -6.89 17.62 -5.26
C LEU A 5 -8.38 17.67 -5.63
N ASN A 6 -9.17 16.74 -5.09
CA ASN A 6 -10.59 16.62 -5.41
C ASN A 6 -11.42 17.83 -4.96
N VAL A 7 -11.04 18.50 -3.86
CA VAL A 7 -11.72 19.71 -3.36
C VAL A 7 -11.05 21.03 -3.82
N GLY A 8 -10.07 20.96 -4.74
CA GLY A 8 -9.40 22.15 -5.29
C GLY A 8 -8.49 22.89 -4.30
N SER A 9 -8.10 22.25 -3.20
CA SER A 9 -7.13 22.82 -2.24
C SER A 9 -5.67 22.62 -2.66
N ILE A 10 -5.44 21.74 -3.66
CA ILE A 10 -4.12 21.42 -4.24
C ILE A 10 -4.30 21.34 -5.76
N ASP A 11 -3.53 22.12 -6.52
CA ASP A 11 -3.60 22.10 -7.99
C ASP A 11 -2.67 21.08 -8.64
N LEU A 12 -1.59 20.70 -7.94
CA LEU A 12 -0.57 19.78 -8.46
C LEU A 12 0.03 18.95 -7.33
N ALA A 13 0.14 17.64 -7.55
CA ALA A 13 0.72 16.73 -6.58
C ALA A 13 1.46 15.56 -7.22
N ALA A 14 2.57 15.14 -6.63
CA ALA A 14 3.31 13.94 -7.03
C ALA A 14 2.85 12.75 -6.18
N THR A 15 2.52 11.62 -6.82
CA THR A 15 2.02 10.43 -6.13
C THR A 15 2.53 9.15 -6.78
N GLY A 16 2.24 8.02 -6.11
CA GLY A 16 2.48 6.68 -6.64
C GLY A 16 1.49 6.30 -7.75
N ASP A 17 1.61 5.07 -8.23
CA ASP A 17 0.77 4.53 -9.29
C ASP A 17 -0.65 4.13 -8.81
N ALA A 18 -0.78 3.62 -7.59
CA ALA A 18 -2.06 3.17 -7.05
C ALA A 18 -3.02 4.32 -6.65
N PRO A 19 -2.57 5.38 -5.94
CA PRO A 19 -3.47 6.42 -5.44
C PRO A 19 -4.37 7.07 -6.52
N PRO A 20 -3.89 7.50 -7.70
CA PRO A 20 -4.75 8.14 -8.69
C PRO A 20 -5.76 7.15 -9.30
N ALA A 21 -5.44 5.86 -9.39
CA ALA A 21 -6.41 4.84 -9.80
C ALA A 21 -7.58 4.69 -8.80
N PHE A 22 -7.30 4.74 -7.49
CA PHE A 22 -8.34 4.75 -6.46
C PHE A 22 -9.18 6.03 -6.50
N ALA A 23 -8.56 7.20 -6.72
CA ALA A 23 -9.28 8.46 -6.86
C ALA A 23 -10.20 8.46 -8.09
N GLN A 24 -9.73 7.95 -9.24
CA GLN A 24 -10.55 7.84 -10.46
C GLN A 24 -11.70 6.85 -10.29
N ALA A 25 -11.51 5.74 -9.57
CA ALA A 25 -12.60 4.83 -9.22
C ALA A 25 -13.68 5.52 -8.35
N ALA A 26 -13.28 6.52 -7.56
CA ALA A 26 -14.17 7.42 -6.81
C ALA A 26 -14.64 8.64 -7.63
N GLN A 27 -14.46 8.63 -8.95
CA GLN A 27 -14.86 9.67 -9.90
C GLN A 27 -14.14 11.03 -9.75
N ALA A 28 -12.94 11.05 -9.18
CA ALA A 28 -12.12 12.26 -9.18
C ALA A 28 -11.71 12.66 -10.61
N ASP A 29 -11.89 13.94 -10.94
CA ASP A 29 -11.45 14.52 -12.21
C ASP A 29 -10.00 14.98 -12.10
N LEU A 30 -9.08 14.15 -12.60
CA LEU A 30 -7.64 14.40 -12.53
C LEU A 30 -6.96 14.05 -13.85
N VAL A 31 -5.85 14.74 -14.12
CA VAL A 31 -5.01 14.52 -15.30
C VAL A 31 -3.61 14.09 -14.88
N TYR A 32 -3.02 13.18 -15.66
CA TYR A 32 -1.63 12.76 -15.48
C TYR A 32 -0.73 13.72 -16.25
N LEU A 33 -0.05 14.64 -15.55
CA LEU A 33 0.79 15.66 -16.18
C LEU A 33 2.20 15.14 -16.54
N ALA A 34 2.78 14.29 -15.70
CA ALA A 34 4.13 13.77 -15.87
C ALA A 34 4.28 12.41 -15.17
N HIS A 35 5.32 11.65 -15.54
CA HIS A 35 5.69 10.42 -14.84
C HIS A 35 7.16 10.45 -14.41
N SER A 36 7.46 9.83 -13.27
CA SER A 36 8.84 9.54 -12.85
C SER A 36 9.25 8.12 -13.28
N PRO A 37 10.54 7.83 -13.48
CA PRO A 37 11.01 6.47 -13.72
C PRO A 37 10.68 5.52 -12.56
N ALA A 38 10.39 4.26 -12.87
CA ALA A 38 10.12 3.25 -11.86
C ALA A 38 11.34 3.02 -10.96
N ASN A 39 11.12 2.94 -9.64
CA ASN A 39 12.16 2.57 -8.67
C ASN A 39 11.72 1.40 -7.78
N PRO A 40 11.70 0.17 -8.33
CA PRO A 40 11.13 -0.99 -7.63
C PRO A 40 11.88 -1.33 -6.34
N LYS A 41 13.18 -0.98 -6.23
CA LYS A 41 13.99 -1.28 -5.04
C LYS A 41 13.62 -0.45 -3.81
N ARG A 42 12.87 0.66 -3.97
CA ARG A 42 12.44 1.53 -2.87
C ARG A 42 11.18 1.05 -2.15
N LYS A 43 10.41 0.12 -2.73
CA LYS A 43 9.19 -0.44 -2.12
C LYS A 43 9.51 -1.80 -1.51
N ARG A 44 9.16 -2.02 -0.23
CA ARG A 44 9.44 -3.27 0.50
C ARG A 44 8.34 -3.60 1.51
N LEU A 45 8.01 -4.88 1.62
CA LEU A 45 7.21 -5.43 2.72
C LEU A 45 8.15 -5.90 3.84
N TRP A 46 7.78 -5.62 5.09
CA TRP A 46 8.55 -5.98 6.29
C TRP A 46 7.70 -6.85 7.22
N CYS A 47 8.34 -7.78 7.93
CA CYS A 47 7.70 -8.71 8.87
C CYS A 47 8.50 -8.74 10.17
N LEU A 48 7.86 -8.61 11.35
CA LEU A 48 8.57 -8.68 12.64
C LEU A 48 9.13 -10.08 12.96
N ASN A 49 8.49 -11.14 12.46
CA ASN A 49 8.84 -12.52 12.83
C ASN A 49 9.31 -13.33 11.62
N SER A 50 10.53 -13.05 11.15
CA SER A 50 11.17 -13.81 10.08
C SER A 50 12.24 -14.77 10.64
N ARG A 51 11.83 -15.80 11.41
CA ARG A 51 12.71 -16.98 11.54
C ARG A 51 12.95 -17.68 10.20
N ASN A 52 12.14 -17.39 9.17
CA ASN A 52 12.45 -17.78 7.80
C ASN A 52 11.71 -16.90 6.78
N PRO A 53 12.36 -15.91 6.13
CA PRO A 53 11.71 -15.00 5.18
C PRO A 53 11.15 -15.70 3.94
N GLN A 54 11.58 -16.94 3.65
CA GLN A 54 11.17 -17.71 2.48
C GLN A 54 10.15 -18.83 2.77
N ARG A 55 9.78 -19.08 4.05
CA ARG A 55 8.95 -20.25 4.41
C ARG A 55 7.84 -20.00 5.45
N GLY A 56 7.64 -18.77 5.93
CA GLY A 56 6.51 -18.46 6.79
C GLY A 56 5.26 -18.19 5.95
N ARG A 57 4.41 -19.20 5.75
CA ARG A 57 3.10 -19.02 5.10
C ARG A 57 2.35 -17.93 5.90
N PRO A 58 2.01 -16.78 5.30
CA PRO A 58 1.50 -15.63 6.05
C PRO A 58 0.01 -15.76 6.43
N GLU A 59 -0.58 -16.95 6.27
CA GLU A 59 -1.99 -17.23 6.60
C GLU A 59 -2.30 -16.79 8.04
N GLY A 60 -3.30 -15.92 8.18
CA GLY A 60 -3.80 -15.45 9.47
C GLY A 60 -2.94 -14.41 10.19
N GLN A 61 -1.85 -13.90 9.60
CA GLN A 61 -1.07 -12.80 10.22
C GLN A 61 -1.67 -11.43 9.89
N ALA A 62 -1.73 -10.56 10.91
CA ALA A 62 -2.06 -9.15 10.74
C ALA A 62 -1.00 -8.47 9.85
N ARG A 63 -1.46 -7.70 8.87
CA ARG A 63 -0.60 -6.94 7.94
C ARG A 63 -0.99 -5.48 7.96
N GLY A 64 -0.17 -4.65 8.60
CA GLY A 64 -0.29 -3.20 8.55
C GLY A 64 -0.06 -2.66 7.13
N VAL A 65 -1.08 -2.05 6.53
CA VAL A 65 -1.00 -1.47 5.18
C VAL A 65 -1.74 -0.15 5.15
N GLU A 66 -1.21 0.83 4.41
CA GLU A 66 -1.96 2.05 4.07
C GLU A 66 -2.94 1.75 2.93
N GLN A 67 -4.24 1.90 3.19
CA GLN A 67 -5.29 1.64 2.20
C GLN A 67 -5.11 2.55 0.97
N GLY A 68 -5.20 1.96 -0.23
CA GLY A 68 -5.08 2.72 -1.48
C GLY A 68 -3.65 3.10 -1.91
N SER A 69 -2.63 2.72 -1.14
CA SER A 69 -1.23 2.98 -1.47
C SER A 69 -0.63 1.91 -2.40
N ASP A 70 0.51 2.22 -3.01
CA ASP A 70 1.30 1.26 -3.80
C ASP A 70 1.74 0.03 -2.95
N VAL A 71 1.77 0.16 -1.63
CA VAL A 71 2.08 -0.94 -0.71
C VAL A 71 0.91 -1.91 -0.61
N ASN A 72 -0.33 -1.45 -0.81
CA ASN A 72 -1.49 -2.34 -0.93
C ASN A 72 -1.41 -3.19 -2.21
N TYR A 73 -0.98 -2.61 -3.33
CA TYR A 73 -0.68 -3.38 -4.54
C TYR A 73 0.44 -4.41 -4.31
N LEU A 74 1.54 -3.99 -3.67
CA LEU A 74 2.66 -4.88 -3.38
C LEU A 74 2.26 -6.07 -2.49
N LEU A 75 1.35 -5.86 -1.54
CA LEU A 75 0.80 -6.93 -0.70
C LEU A 75 0.01 -7.94 -1.54
N VAL A 76 -0.89 -7.48 -2.42
CA VAL A 76 -1.69 -8.37 -3.29
C VAL A 76 -0.76 -9.21 -4.16
N ALA A 77 0.20 -8.60 -4.84
CA ALA A 77 1.16 -9.32 -5.69
C ALA A 77 2.02 -10.33 -4.90
N ALA A 78 2.38 -10.02 -3.65
CA ALA A 78 3.12 -10.94 -2.79
C ALA A 78 2.28 -12.13 -2.34
N LEU A 79 0.99 -11.93 -2.06
CA LEU A 79 0.05 -13.00 -1.72
C LEU A 79 -0.17 -13.94 -2.91
N GLU A 80 -0.41 -13.39 -4.10
CA GLU A 80 -0.59 -14.17 -5.33
C GLU A 80 0.64 -15.05 -5.61
N LYS A 81 1.85 -14.49 -5.45
CA LYS A 81 3.10 -15.26 -5.59
C LYS A 81 3.25 -16.38 -4.56
N ALA A 82 2.64 -16.22 -3.37
CA ALA A 82 2.59 -17.24 -2.33
C ALA A 82 1.41 -18.23 -2.49
N GLY A 83 0.60 -18.09 -3.54
CA GLY A 83 -0.62 -18.89 -3.75
C GLY A 83 -1.73 -18.57 -2.74
N LEU A 84 -1.74 -17.35 -2.21
CA LEU A 84 -2.70 -16.86 -1.23
C LEU A 84 -3.56 -15.75 -1.84
N SER A 85 -4.74 -15.57 -1.27
CA SER A 85 -5.67 -14.50 -1.57
C SER A 85 -5.69 -13.47 -0.45
N TYR A 86 -6.30 -12.31 -0.73
CA TYR A 86 -6.53 -11.29 0.29
C TYR A 86 -7.42 -11.77 1.45
N LYS A 87 -8.20 -12.85 1.26
CA LYS A 87 -9.05 -13.45 2.29
C LYS A 87 -8.26 -14.27 3.31
N ASP A 88 -7.04 -14.67 2.97
CA ASP A 88 -6.19 -15.51 3.81
C ASP A 88 -5.38 -14.69 4.83
N ILE A 89 -5.55 -13.38 4.82
CA ILE A 89 -4.90 -12.44 5.74
C ILE A 89 -5.92 -11.55 6.44
N THR A 90 -5.49 -10.93 7.54
CA THR A 90 -6.24 -9.84 8.18
C THR A 90 -5.50 -8.52 7.90
N PRO A 91 -5.94 -7.72 6.92
CA PRO A 91 -5.34 -6.41 6.67
C PRO A 91 -5.69 -5.48 7.83
N VAL A 92 -4.67 -4.78 8.35
CA VAL A 92 -4.84 -3.72 9.33
C VAL A 92 -4.54 -2.40 8.64
N TYR A 93 -5.57 -1.58 8.43
CA TYR A 93 -5.39 -0.27 7.83
C TYR A 93 -4.91 0.72 8.88
N LEU A 94 -3.63 1.08 8.79
CA LEU A 94 -3.01 1.97 9.76
C LEU A 94 -3.45 3.41 9.51
N ARG A 95 -4.04 4.03 10.53
CA ARG A 95 -4.28 5.48 10.59
C ARG A 95 -3.17 6.12 11.42
N GLY A 96 -2.07 6.53 10.80
CA GLY A 96 -0.94 7.17 11.49
C GLY A 96 0.43 6.54 11.17
N ASP A 97 1.40 6.71 12.07
CA ASP A 97 2.78 6.28 11.85
C ASP A 97 2.93 4.75 11.86
N ALA A 98 3.12 4.18 10.67
CA ALA A 98 3.31 2.74 10.48
C ALA A 98 4.58 2.18 11.13
N ARG A 99 5.62 3.00 11.30
CA ARG A 99 6.84 2.57 12.00
C ARG A 99 6.55 2.36 13.48
N ALA A 100 5.79 3.26 14.11
CA ALA A 100 5.46 3.15 15.51
C ALA A 100 4.58 1.92 15.78
N ALA A 101 3.58 1.66 14.93
CA ALA A 101 2.77 0.44 14.98
C ALA A 101 3.62 -0.82 14.81
N PHE A 102 4.51 -0.83 13.81
CA PHE A 102 5.45 -1.94 13.58
C PHE A 102 6.34 -2.19 14.82
N GLN A 103 6.84 -1.15 15.47
CA GLN A 103 7.68 -1.30 16.68
C GLN A 103 6.92 -1.88 17.88
N ARG A 104 5.61 -1.64 17.98
CA ARG A 104 4.76 -2.17 19.05
C ARG A 104 4.23 -3.57 18.77
N GLY A 105 4.23 -3.98 17.50
CA GLY A 105 3.65 -5.26 17.06
C GLY A 105 2.12 -5.22 16.92
N ASP A 106 1.57 -4.03 16.67
CA ASP A 106 0.14 -3.80 16.42
C ASP A 106 -0.32 -4.35 15.05
#